data_AF-A0ABD5LNV1-F1
#
_entry.id   AF-A0ABD5LNV1-F1
#
_cell.length_a   1.000
_cell.length_b   1.000
_cell.length_c   1.000
_cell.angle_alpha   90.00
_cell.angle_beta   90.00
_cell.angle_gamma   90.00
#
_symmetry.space_group_name_H-M   'P 1'
#
loop_
_entity.id
_entity.type
_entity.pdbx_description
1 polymer ?
#
loop_
_entity_poly.entity_id
_entity_poly.type
_entity_poly.pdbx_seq_one_letter_code
_entity_poly.pdbx_strand_id
1 'polypeptide(L)'
;MTIEHQETNRGKNTDIEIAGLDLNFHAFAMDTRTPTGGRIAKVAGFVADQYPYVMQWRDDGDLEELRAQEEADLGKGTKFIVVASDRTNRVAIDGEGLDWPSDEISGAVVRKLGRIAADRSIYLERSDEPDRLIEDGDIIKIKKDGIEQFRSRKPEVWELNVQGKKIVSATPVISVVDALTRAGFDPNAWIIILKIGGQPKRQLSVGDEIDLRAPGIEKIRLTAKDVSNGEARIAPSREFALLEADESYLDDLGLRWETRNSDGHRWLIIHDYPVPAGYTATTTTIALMIPPAYPQSQIDMFYAYPPLQRATGAAIPATEAVQSVRGLPFQRWSRHRGNVVPWNPQRDNVITHLALVESSLAKEVGE
;
A
#
# COMPACT_ATOMS: atom_id res chain seq x y z
N MET A 1 59.65 -36.13 -48.15
CA MET A 1 58.97 -34.92 -48.65
C MET A 1 57.67 -35.36 -49.29
N THR A 2 56.47 -34.93 -48.95
CA THR A 2 55.90 -34.33 -47.75
C THR A 2 54.44 -34.75 -47.88
N ILE A 3 53.93 -35.50 -46.90
CA ILE A 3 52.52 -35.85 -46.82
C ILE A 3 51.81 -34.57 -46.37
N GLU A 4 51.11 -33.89 -47.27
CA GLU A 4 50.25 -32.78 -46.86
C GLU A 4 48.98 -33.35 -46.23
N HIS A 5 48.89 -33.07 -44.93
CA HIS A 5 47.79 -33.39 -44.06
C HIS A 5 46.65 -32.38 -44.26
N GLN A 6 45.45 -32.89 -44.07
CA GLN A 6 44.14 -32.24 -44.01
C GLN A 6 44.11 -30.79 -43.51
N GLU A 7 43.19 -30.01 -44.08
CA GLU A 7 42.26 -29.22 -43.28
C GLU A 7 40.85 -29.29 -43.90
N THR A 8 40.09 -30.31 -43.50
CA THR A 8 38.63 -30.33 -43.66
C THR A 8 37.99 -30.52 -42.31
N ASN A 9 37.74 -29.43 -41.58
CA ASN A 9 36.52 -29.28 -40.79
C ASN A 9 36.38 -27.84 -40.29
N ARG A 10 35.59 -27.02 -40.99
CA ARG A 10 34.91 -25.89 -40.35
C ARG A 10 33.86 -26.49 -39.41
N GLY A 11 34.24 -26.75 -38.16
CA GLY A 11 33.30 -27.04 -37.09
C GLY A 11 32.27 -25.91 -37.06
N LYS A 12 31.01 -26.22 -37.39
CA LYS A 12 29.93 -25.24 -37.30
C LYS A 12 29.74 -24.94 -35.82
N ASN A 13 30.22 -23.79 -35.35
CA ASN A 13 29.83 -23.23 -34.06
C ASN A 13 28.31 -23.35 -33.95
N THR A 14 27.86 -24.09 -32.95
CA THR A 14 26.45 -24.20 -32.61
C THR A 14 26.29 -23.55 -31.26
N ASP A 15 25.40 -22.58 -31.16
CA ASP A 15 25.13 -21.91 -29.90
C ASP A 15 24.08 -22.70 -29.13
N ILE A 16 24.36 -22.94 -27.86
CA ILE A 16 23.41 -23.48 -26.88
C ILE A 16 23.08 -22.40 -25.87
N GLU A 17 21.93 -22.52 -25.24
CA GLU A 17 21.48 -21.61 -24.19
C GLU A 17 21.43 -22.36 -22.86
N ILE A 18 22.07 -21.82 -21.82
CA ILE A 18 22.09 -22.44 -20.49
C ILE A 18 21.49 -21.48 -19.46
N ALA A 19 20.65 -22.02 -18.57
CA ALA A 19 20.08 -21.31 -17.43
C ALA A 19 20.17 -22.14 -16.13
N GLY A 20 19.98 -21.47 -15.00
CA GLY A 20 19.67 -22.12 -13.71
C GLY A 20 18.17 -22.28 -13.49
N LEU A 21 17.76 -22.40 -12.22
CA LEU A 21 16.35 -22.55 -11.84
C LEU A 21 15.45 -21.37 -12.22
N ASP A 22 16.02 -20.18 -12.45
CA ASP A 22 15.27 -18.98 -12.83
C ASP A 22 14.90 -18.92 -14.33
N LEU A 23 15.43 -19.86 -15.11
CA LEU A 23 15.27 -19.93 -16.56
C LEU A 23 15.70 -18.64 -17.27
N ASN A 24 16.73 -17.97 -16.77
CA ASN A 24 17.38 -16.85 -17.44
C ASN A 24 18.53 -17.39 -18.29
N PHE A 25 18.26 -17.55 -19.59
CA PHE A 25 19.17 -18.21 -20.53
C PHE A 25 20.29 -17.28 -20.99
N HIS A 26 21.49 -17.84 -21.02
CA HIS A 26 22.68 -17.21 -21.59
C HIS A 26 23.25 -18.10 -22.69
N ALA A 27 23.68 -17.49 -23.79
CA ALA A 27 24.22 -18.20 -24.94
C ALA A 27 25.69 -18.60 -24.74
N PHE A 28 26.03 -19.82 -25.13
CA PHE A 28 27.37 -20.39 -25.11
C PHE A 28 27.68 -21.04 -26.45
N ALA A 29 28.83 -20.69 -27.02
CA ALA A 29 29.30 -21.28 -28.27
C ALA A 29 29.88 -22.69 -28.02
N MET A 30 29.46 -23.65 -28.84
CA MET A 30 29.97 -25.02 -28.83
C MET A 30 30.65 -25.36 -30.15
N ASP A 31 31.77 -26.08 -30.06
CA ASP A 31 32.51 -26.58 -31.23
C ASP A 31 31.95 -27.91 -31.79
N THR A 32 30.89 -28.44 -31.18
CA THR A 32 30.27 -29.72 -31.52
C THR A 32 28.75 -29.59 -31.58
N ARG A 33 28.11 -30.46 -32.37
CA ARG A 33 26.66 -30.57 -32.49
C ARG A 33 26.02 -31.63 -31.59
N THR A 34 26.84 -32.42 -30.90
CA THR A 34 26.42 -33.48 -29.98
C THR A 34 27.15 -33.36 -28.63
N PRO A 35 27.04 -32.21 -27.94
CA PRO A 35 27.73 -32.04 -26.67
C PRO A 35 27.19 -33.00 -25.62
N THR A 36 28.07 -33.60 -24.83
CA THR A 36 27.64 -34.45 -23.71
C THR A 36 27.10 -33.63 -22.55
N GLY A 37 26.23 -34.21 -21.72
CA GLY A 37 25.73 -33.54 -20.52
C GLY A 37 26.85 -33.02 -19.61
N GLY A 38 27.92 -33.79 -19.44
CA GLY A 38 29.09 -33.38 -18.65
C GLY A 38 29.84 -32.19 -19.26
N ARG A 39 29.88 -32.09 -20.59
CA ARG A 39 30.47 -30.93 -21.28
C ARG A 39 29.61 -29.68 -21.09
N ILE A 40 28.29 -29.81 -21.18
CA ILE A 40 27.34 -28.72 -20.95
C ILE A 40 27.46 -28.22 -19.50
N ALA A 41 27.48 -29.13 -18.52
CA ALA A 41 27.66 -28.79 -17.11
C ALA A 41 28.99 -28.03 -16.87
N LYS A 42 30.09 -28.49 -17.50
CA LYS A 42 31.39 -27.83 -17.40
C LYS A 42 31.37 -26.41 -17.99
N VAL A 43 30.71 -26.20 -19.12
CA VAL A 43 30.56 -24.86 -19.75
C VAL A 43 29.70 -23.94 -18.88
N ALA A 44 28.71 -24.50 -18.17
CA ALA A 44 27.92 -23.80 -17.16
C ALA A 44 28.70 -23.48 -15.86
N GLY A 45 29.97 -23.88 -15.75
CA GLY A 45 30.84 -23.59 -14.60
C GLY A 45 30.80 -24.64 -13.49
N PHE A 46 30.16 -25.78 -13.69
CA PHE A 46 30.11 -26.86 -12.70
C PHE A 46 31.32 -27.79 -12.78
N VAL A 47 31.72 -28.31 -11.63
CA VAL A 47 32.68 -29.41 -11.47
C VAL A 47 31.96 -30.69 -11.02
N ALA A 48 32.58 -31.85 -11.26
CA ALA A 48 31.90 -33.15 -11.12
C ALA A 48 31.45 -33.49 -9.68
N ASP A 49 32.17 -33.00 -8.67
CA ASP A 49 31.87 -33.18 -7.24
C ASP A 49 30.70 -32.32 -6.74
N GLN A 50 30.21 -31.39 -7.56
CA GLN A 50 28.97 -30.64 -7.31
C GLN A 50 27.72 -31.40 -7.76
N TYR A 51 27.88 -32.60 -8.35
CA TYR A 51 26.81 -33.45 -8.87
C TYR A 51 25.82 -32.65 -9.74
N PRO A 52 26.27 -32.03 -10.84
CA PRO A 52 25.41 -31.22 -11.69
C PRO A 52 24.33 -32.09 -12.33
N TYR A 53 23.09 -31.65 -12.18
CA TYR A 53 21.93 -32.20 -12.87
C TYR A 53 21.66 -31.36 -14.12
N VAL A 54 21.65 -32.01 -15.28
CA VAL A 54 21.48 -31.36 -16.58
C VAL A 54 20.17 -31.82 -17.18
N MET A 55 19.31 -30.87 -17.54
CA MET A 55 18.09 -31.13 -18.28
C MET A 55 18.12 -30.41 -19.62
N GLN A 56 17.74 -31.09 -20.70
CA GLN A 56 17.49 -30.48 -21.99
C GLN A 56 16.04 -30.00 -22.04
N TRP A 57 15.84 -28.71 -22.29
CA TRP A 57 14.52 -28.18 -22.59
C TRP A 57 14.24 -28.32 -24.08
N ARG A 58 13.34 -29.23 -24.39
CA ARG A 58 13.00 -29.64 -25.74
C ARG A 58 12.04 -28.64 -26.39
N ASP A 59 12.02 -28.61 -27.72
CA ASP A 59 11.16 -27.71 -28.50
C ASP A 59 9.67 -28.01 -28.31
N ASP A 60 9.32 -29.28 -28.04
CA ASP A 60 7.95 -29.70 -27.67
C ASP A 60 7.54 -29.15 -26.29
N GLY A 61 8.49 -28.77 -25.44
CA GLY A 61 8.28 -28.20 -24.11
C GLY A 61 8.65 -29.13 -22.97
N ASP A 62 8.96 -30.39 -23.25
CA ASP A 62 9.35 -31.38 -22.24
C ASP A 62 10.77 -31.13 -21.71
N LEU A 63 11.01 -31.60 -20.49
CA LEU A 63 12.29 -31.51 -19.80
C LEU A 63 12.87 -32.91 -19.64
N GLU A 64 13.95 -33.19 -20.37
CA GLU A 64 14.58 -34.51 -20.39
C GLU A 64 15.92 -34.48 -19.64
N GLU A 65 16.13 -35.41 -18.70
CA GLU A 65 17.44 -35.58 -18.05
C GLU A 65 18.50 -35.96 -19.10
N LEU A 66 19.65 -35.30 -19.04
CA LEU A 66 20.81 -35.62 -19.86
C LEU A 66 21.98 -36.06 -18.98
N ARG A 67 22.37 -37.33 -19.07
CA ARG A 67 23.46 -37.87 -18.25
C ARG A 67 24.82 -37.32 -18.68
N ALA A 68 25.79 -37.36 -17.77
CA ALA A 68 27.12 -36.78 -18.02
C ALA A 68 27.84 -37.32 -19.27
N GLN A 69 27.63 -38.59 -19.61
CA GLN A 69 28.25 -39.27 -20.77
C GLN A 69 27.31 -39.37 -21.97
N GLU A 70 26.07 -38.90 -21.85
CA GLU A 70 25.08 -38.94 -22.91
C GLU A 70 25.21 -37.71 -23.79
N GLU A 71 25.09 -37.92 -25.11
CA GLU A 71 25.14 -36.84 -26.10
C GLU A 71 23.76 -36.19 -26.26
N ALA A 72 23.71 -34.86 -26.18
CA ALA A 72 22.50 -34.11 -26.47
C ALA A 72 22.19 -34.12 -27.97
N ASP A 73 20.94 -34.37 -28.33
CA ASP A 73 20.44 -34.13 -29.68
C ASP A 73 19.95 -32.67 -29.78
N LEU A 74 20.81 -31.79 -30.31
CA LEU A 74 20.48 -30.37 -30.50
C LEU A 74 19.37 -30.13 -31.54
N GLY A 75 18.97 -31.14 -32.31
CA GLY A 75 17.81 -31.05 -33.22
C GLY A 75 16.47 -31.09 -32.48
N LYS A 76 16.47 -31.47 -31.19
CA LYS A 76 15.29 -31.55 -30.33
C LYS A 76 15.16 -30.35 -29.38
N GLY A 77 16.15 -29.47 -29.35
CA GLY A 77 16.19 -28.27 -28.51
C GLY A 77 17.62 -27.86 -28.17
N THR A 78 17.88 -26.55 -28.06
CA THR A 78 19.21 -25.99 -27.78
C THR A 78 19.34 -25.38 -26.39
N LYS A 79 18.29 -25.50 -25.57
CA LYS A 79 18.22 -24.94 -24.21
C LYS A 79 18.49 -26.02 -23.17
N PHE A 80 19.27 -25.65 -22.15
CA PHE A 80 19.65 -26.53 -21.06
C PHE A 80 19.50 -25.85 -19.71
N ILE A 81 19.05 -26.61 -18.73
CA ILE A 81 18.99 -26.21 -17.32
C ILE A 81 20.07 -26.99 -16.60
N VAL A 82 20.98 -26.29 -15.91
CA VAL A 82 22.08 -26.90 -15.16
C VAL A 82 22.06 -26.41 -13.72
N VAL A 83 21.92 -27.33 -12.78
CA VAL A 83 21.80 -27.03 -11.35
C VAL A 83 22.50 -28.09 -10.51
N ALA A 84 22.92 -27.75 -9.29
CA ALA A 84 23.31 -28.77 -8.31
C ALA A 84 22.03 -29.35 -7.68
N SER A 85 21.74 -30.62 -7.96
CA SER A 85 20.59 -31.32 -7.38
C SER A 85 20.88 -32.81 -7.28
N ASP A 86 20.32 -33.45 -6.26
CA ASP A 86 20.40 -34.90 -6.04
C ASP A 86 19.16 -35.66 -6.54
N ARG A 87 18.10 -34.94 -6.96
CA ARG A 87 16.82 -35.51 -7.39
C ARG A 87 16.01 -34.55 -8.28
N THR A 88 15.00 -35.10 -8.92
CA THR A 88 13.89 -34.35 -9.53
C THR A 88 12.63 -34.50 -8.68
N ASN A 89 11.76 -33.50 -8.76
CA ASN A 89 10.39 -33.56 -8.27
C ASN A 89 9.44 -33.39 -9.45
N ARG A 90 8.19 -33.81 -9.30
CA ARG A 90 7.20 -33.70 -10.37
C ARG A 90 6.22 -32.57 -10.09
N VAL A 91 6.02 -31.70 -11.07
CA VAL A 91 4.97 -30.68 -11.09
C VAL A 91 4.03 -30.98 -12.25
N ALA A 92 2.84 -30.41 -12.22
CA ALA A 92 1.95 -30.45 -13.37
C ALA A 92 1.42 -29.06 -13.66
N ILE A 93 1.43 -28.65 -14.92
CA ILE A 93 0.97 -27.34 -15.38
C ILE A 93 -0.10 -27.57 -16.44
N ASP A 94 -1.31 -27.09 -16.20
CA ASP A 94 -2.49 -27.34 -17.03
C ASP A 94 -2.79 -28.84 -17.29
N GLY A 95 -2.33 -29.71 -16.39
CA GLY A 95 -2.51 -31.16 -16.44
C GLY A 95 -1.36 -31.90 -17.13
N GLU A 96 -0.39 -31.17 -17.69
CA GLU A 96 0.84 -31.75 -18.26
C GLU A 96 1.90 -31.87 -17.16
N GLY A 97 2.36 -33.10 -16.90
CA GLY A 97 3.35 -33.37 -15.87
C GLY A 97 4.78 -33.18 -16.39
N LEU A 98 5.61 -32.48 -15.62
CA LEU A 98 7.00 -32.14 -15.94
C LEU A 98 7.90 -32.48 -14.75
N ASP A 99 9.12 -32.93 -15.03
CA ASP A 99 10.15 -33.10 -14.01
C ASP A 99 10.91 -31.79 -13.77
N TRP A 100 11.15 -31.47 -12.50
CA TRP A 100 11.78 -30.23 -12.07
C TRP A 100 12.93 -30.49 -11.07
N PRO A 101 14.15 -29.96 -11.28
CA PRO A 101 15.34 -30.36 -10.54
C PRO A 101 15.56 -29.54 -9.26
N SER A 102 14.48 -29.22 -8.54
CA SER A 102 14.50 -28.47 -7.27
C SER A 102 13.26 -28.78 -6.44
N ASP A 103 13.34 -28.63 -5.11
CA ASP A 103 12.18 -28.72 -4.21
C ASP A 103 11.38 -27.41 -4.09
N GLU A 104 11.81 -26.39 -4.81
CA GLU A 104 11.13 -25.10 -4.97
C GLU A 104 10.99 -24.74 -6.44
N ILE A 105 9.89 -24.09 -6.78
CA ILE A 105 9.64 -23.50 -8.09
C ILE A 105 9.00 -22.12 -7.93
N SER A 106 9.43 -21.13 -8.72
CA SER A 106 8.83 -19.80 -8.68
C SER A 106 7.63 -19.68 -9.61
N GLY A 107 6.71 -18.76 -9.33
CA GLY A 107 5.59 -18.48 -10.23
C GLY A 107 6.04 -18.06 -11.64
N ALA A 108 7.11 -17.28 -11.74
CA ALA A 108 7.71 -16.89 -13.02
C ALA A 108 8.19 -18.10 -13.83
N VAL A 109 8.77 -19.11 -13.15
CA VAL A 109 9.23 -20.34 -13.78
C VAL A 109 8.05 -21.19 -14.23
N VAL A 110 7.00 -21.34 -13.41
CA VAL A 110 5.74 -22.02 -13.80
C VAL A 110 5.16 -21.37 -15.07
N ARG A 111 5.14 -20.04 -15.14
CA ARG A 111 4.67 -19.30 -16.33
C ARG A 111 5.48 -19.63 -17.57
N LYS A 112 6.82 -19.61 -17.47
CA LYS A 112 7.74 -19.91 -18.57
C LYS A 112 7.59 -21.36 -19.05
N LEU A 113 7.58 -22.33 -18.13
CA LEU A 113 7.47 -23.76 -18.43
C LEU A 113 6.13 -24.10 -19.09
N GLY A 114 5.01 -23.60 -18.53
CA GLY A 114 3.67 -23.81 -19.09
C GLY A 114 3.35 -22.95 -20.32
N ARG A 115 4.29 -22.10 -20.79
CA ARG A 115 4.07 -21.13 -21.88
C ARG A 115 2.81 -20.29 -21.68
N ILE A 116 2.55 -19.90 -20.43
CA ILE A 116 1.31 -19.25 -20.01
C ILE A 116 1.35 -17.78 -20.40
N ALA A 117 0.36 -17.34 -21.19
CA ALA A 117 0.23 -15.95 -21.62
C ALA A 117 0.14 -14.97 -20.43
N ALA A 118 0.64 -13.74 -20.62
CA ALA A 118 0.70 -12.73 -19.56
C ALA A 118 -0.67 -12.26 -19.07
N ASP A 119 -1.73 -12.45 -19.86
CA ASP A 119 -3.11 -12.12 -19.52
C ASP A 119 -3.83 -13.23 -18.74
N ARG A 120 -3.15 -14.34 -18.44
CA ARG A 120 -3.67 -15.45 -17.64
C ARG A 120 -3.08 -15.46 -16.23
N SER A 121 -3.93 -15.79 -15.26
CA SER A 121 -3.54 -16.04 -13.88
C SER A 121 -3.17 -17.50 -13.68
N ILE A 122 -2.20 -17.74 -12.79
CA ILE A 122 -1.72 -19.08 -12.43
C ILE A 122 -2.25 -19.39 -11.03
N TYR A 123 -2.84 -20.57 -10.86
CA TYR A 123 -3.37 -21.03 -9.60
C TYR A 123 -2.76 -22.36 -9.19
N LEU A 124 -2.36 -22.52 -7.93
CA LEU A 124 -1.98 -23.80 -7.35
C LEU A 124 -3.25 -24.47 -6.79
N GLU A 125 -3.61 -25.64 -7.33
CA GLU A 125 -4.76 -26.41 -6.88
C GLU A 125 -4.54 -26.96 -5.46
N ARG A 126 -5.55 -26.85 -4.60
CA ARG A 126 -5.54 -27.39 -3.24
C ARG A 126 -6.80 -28.21 -3.00
N SER A 127 -6.65 -29.40 -2.39
CA SER A 127 -7.76 -30.34 -2.23
C SER A 127 -8.78 -29.89 -1.17
N ASP A 128 -8.29 -29.35 -0.06
CA ASP A 128 -9.12 -28.99 1.12
C ASP A 128 -9.28 -27.47 1.31
N GLU A 129 -8.68 -26.68 0.42
CA GLU A 129 -8.70 -25.22 0.46
C GLU A 129 -8.92 -24.67 -0.95
N PRO A 130 -9.41 -23.42 -1.10
CA PRO A 130 -9.46 -22.77 -2.40
C PRO A 130 -8.08 -22.70 -3.08
N ASP A 131 -8.08 -22.80 -4.41
CA ASP A 131 -6.87 -22.66 -5.23
C ASP A 131 -6.11 -21.37 -4.86
N ARG A 132 -4.78 -21.47 -4.73
CA ARG A 132 -3.93 -20.31 -4.42
C ARG A 132 -3.61 -19.56 -5.70
N LEU A 133 -3.89 -18.25 -5.77
CA LEU A 133 -3.28 -17.42 -6.82
C LEU A 133 -1.76 -17.38 -6.62
N ILE A 134 -1.01 -17.58 -7.69
CA ILE A 134 0.45 -17.56 -7.71
C ILE A 134 0.93 -16.33 -8.48
N GLU A 135 1.69 -15.47 -7.83
CA GLU A 135 2.39 -14.35 -8.46
C GLU A 135 3.78 -14.77 -8.97
N ASP A 136 4.34 -14.03 -9.92
CA ASP A 136 5.62 -14.39 -10.55
C ASP A 136 6.78 -14.48 -9.53
N GLY A 137 6.74 -13.67 -8.47
CA GLY A 137 7.73 -13.66 -7.39
C GLY A 137 7.49 -14.69 -6.27
N ASP A 138 6.35 -15.38 -6.27
CA ASP A 138 6.09 -16.41 -5.27
C ASP A 138 7.06 -17.58 -5.44
N ILE A 139 7.58 -18.09 -4.32
CA ILE A 139 8.36 -19.32 -4.25
C ILE A 139 7.50 -20.42 -3.64
N ILE A 140 7.30 -21.52 -4.37
CA ILE A 140 6.42 -22.62 -4.01
C ILE A 140 7.26 -23.84 -3.67
N LYS A 141 7.09 -24.37 -2.46
CA LYS A 141 7.67 -25.66 -2.04
C LYS A 141 6.90 -26.82 -2.66
N ILE A 142 7.62 -27.73 -3.29
CA ILE A 142 7.10 -28.96 -3.87
C ILE A 142 7.15 -30.07 -2.82
N LYS A 143 6.01 -30.73 -2.57
CA LYS A 143 5.92 -31.81 -1.58
C LYS A 143 6.78 -33.02 -1.99
N LYS A 144 7.43 -33.63 -1.00
CA LYS A 144 8.36 -34.75 -1.18
C LYS A 144 7.73 -36.04 -1.77
N ASP A 145 6.40 -36.19 -1.66
CA ASP A 145 5.63 -37.34 -2.14
C ASP A 145 4.34 -36.92 -2.86
N GLY A 146 4.34 -35.75 -3.49
CA GLY A 146 3.17 -35.18 -4.16
C GLY A 146 3.52 -34.50 -5.47
N ILE A 147 2.48 -34.25 -6.28
CA ILE A 147 2.58 -33.42 -7.49
C ILE A 147 1.86 -32.12 -7.18
N GLU A 148 2.59 -31.00 -7.21
CA GLU A 148 1.94 -29.69 -7.16
C GLU A 148 1.31 -29.40 -8.53
N GLN A 149 0.02 -29.08 -8.52
CA GLN A 149 -0.81 -28.91 -9.70
C GLN A 149 -1.08 -27.42 -9.93
N PHE A 150 -0.55 -26.87 -11.02
CA PHE A 150 -0.75 -25.50 -11.44
C PHE A 150 -1.76 -25.44 -12.58
N ARG A 151 -2.73 -24.53 -12.50
CA ARG A 151 -3.70 -24.26 -13.57
C ARG A 151 -3.61 -22.82 -14.03
N SER A 152 -3.52 -22.62 -15.32
CA SER A 152 -3.76 -21.32 -15.93
C SER A 152 -5.24 -21.14 -16.19
N ARG A 153 -5.80 -20.01 -15.78
CA ARG A 153 -7.20 -19.65 -16.04
C ARG A 153 -7.28 -18.19 -16.46
N LYS A 154 -8.41 -17.78 -17.06
CA LYS A 154 -8.70 -16.34 -17.15
C LYS A 154 -8.66 -15.78 -15.72
N PRO A 155 -8.10 -14.57 -15.51
CA PRO A 155 -8.03 -13.99 -14.17
C PRO A 155 -9.42 -14.01 -13.55
N GLU A 156 -9.57 -14.66 -12.39
CA GLU A 156 -10.78 -14.50 -11.62
C GLU A 156 -10.80 -13.06 -11.12
N VAL A 157 -11.61 -12.25 -11.79
CA VAL A 157 -11.86 -10.88 -11.40
C VAL A 157 -13.03 -10.88 -10.44
N TRP A 158 -12.77 -10.37 -9.24
CA TRP A 158 -13.77 -10.24 -8.20
C TRP A 158 -14.35 -8.83 -8.29
N GLU A 159 -15.63 -8.72 -8.62
CA GLU A 159 -16.34 -7.44 -8.62
C GLU A 159 -16.82 -7.10 -7.22
N LEU A 160 -16.56 -5.87 -6.76
CA LEU A 160 -17.14 -5.33 -5.54
C LEU A 160 -17.80 -3.99 -5.83
N ASN A 161 -19.07 -3.82 -5.42
CA ASN A 161 -19.73 -2.52 -5.49
C ASN A 161 -19.45 -1.72 -4.21
N VAL A 162 -18.71 -0.63 -4.31
CA VAL A 162 -18.49 0.31 -3.20
C VAL A 162 -19.35 1.54 -3.43
N GLN A 163 -20.46 1.65 -2.68
CA GLN A 163 -21.38 2.79 -2.74
C GLN A 163 -21.83 3.15 -4.17
N GLY A 164 -22.09 2.14 -5.01
CA GLY A 164 -22.52 2.31 -6.40
C GLY A 164 -21.40 2.21 -7.43
N LYS A 165 -20.13 2.40 -7.03
CA LYS A 165 -18.97 2.25 -7.92
C LYS A 165 -18.49 0.80 -7.92
N LYS A 166 -18.41 0.18 -9.09
CA LYS A 166 -17.81 -1.15 -9.23
C LYS A 166 -16.29 -1.03 -9.27
N ILE A 167 -15.63 -1.78 -8.40
CA ILE A 167 -14.19 -2.02 -8.48
C ILE A 167 -13.96 -3.48 -8.85
N VAL A 168 -12.80 -3.75 -9.43
CA VAL A 168 -12.33 -5.10 -9.74
C VAL A 168 -11.10 -5.40 -8.91
N SER A 169 -11.09 -6.57 -8.27
CA SER A 169 -9.93 -7.13 -7.59
C SER A 169 -9.40 -8.35 -8.36
N ALA A 170 -8.09 -8.46 -8.48
CA ALA A 170 -7.44 -9.67 -9.03
C ALA A 170 -7.24 -10.75 -7.96
N THR A 171 -7.34 -10.38 -6.68
CA THR A 171 -7.23 -11.28 -5.53
C THR A 171 -8.61 -11.49 -4.90
N PRO A 172 -8.88 -12.69 -4.36
CA PRO A 172 -10.14 -12.99 -3.68
C PRO A 172 -10.27 -12.25 -2.34
N VAL A 173 -9.16 -11.79 -1.75
CA VAL A 173 -9.16 -10.99 -0.53
C VAL A 173 -8.65 -9.58 -0.85
N ILE A 174 -9.39 -8.56 -0.44
CA ILE A 174 -9.03 -7.15 -0.61
C ILE A 174 -9.14 -6.43 0.73
N SER A 175 -8.19 -5.55 1.05
CA SER A 175 -8.29 -4.72 2.26
C SER A 175 -9.38 -3.66 2.10
N VAL A 176 -10.00 -3.26 3.22
CA VAL A 176 -10.98 -2.18 3.21
C VAL A 176 -10.39 -0.87 2.66
N VAL A 177 -9.12 -0.56 3.00
CA VAL A 177 -8.40 0.61 2.48
C VAL A 177 -8.30 0.57 0.96
N ASP A 178 -7.83 -0.53 0.38
CA ASP A 178 -7.65 -0.66 -1.07
C ASP A 178 -9.01 -0.58 -1.79
N ALA A 179 -10.03 -1.27 -1.26
CA ALA A 179 -11.37 -1.23 -1.82
C ALA A 179 -11.97 0.19 -1.87
N LEU A 180 -11.88 0.95 -0.78
CA LEU A 180 -12.39 2.33 -0.73
C LEU A 180 -11.56 3.28 -1.60
N THR A 181 -10.23 3.14 -1.58
CA THR A 181 -9.31 3.98 -2.37
C THR A 181 -9.53 3.78 -3.87
N ARG A 182 -9.64 2.53 -4.34
CA ARG A 182 -9.96 2.21 -5.76
C ARG A 182 -11.33 2.72 -6.18
N ALA A 183 -12.28 2.80 -5.25
CA ALA A 183 -13.58 3.41 -5.48
C ALA A 183 -13.56 4.95 -5.33
N GLY A 184 -12.44 5.56 -4.95
CA GLY A 184 -12.30 7.00 -4.77
C GLY A 184 -13.02 7.55 -3.55
N PHE A 185 -13.04 6.80 -2.44
CA PHE A 185 -13.54 7.24 -1.14
C PHE A 185 -12.39 7.25 -0.12
N ASP A 186 -12.35 8.26 0.76
CA ASP A 186 -11.43 8.31 1.90
C ASP A 186 -11.80 7.22 2.93
N PRO A 187 -10.93 6.21 3.19
CA PRO A 187 -11.20 5.15 4.14
C PRO A 187 -11.53 5.62 5.56
N ASN A 188 -11.05 6.80 5.96
CA ASN A 188 -11.20 7.31 7.33
C ASN A 188 -12.48 8.11 7.54
N ALA A 189 -13.20 8.50 6.48
CA ALA A 189 -14.36 9.38 6.57
C ALA A 189 -15.71 8.67 6.82
N TRP A 190 -15.78 7.34 6.67
CA TRP A 190 -17.05 6.61 6.58
C TRP A 190 -17.22 5.53 7.65
N ILE A 191 -18.47 5.28 8.05
CA ILE A 191 -18.91 4.02 8.63
C ILE A 191 -19.08 3.04 7.46
N ILE A 192 -18.34 1.94 7.52
CA ILE A 192 -18.22 0.99 6.42
C ILE A 192 -19.08 -0.23 6.75
N ILE A 193 -20.06 -0.54 5.89
CA ILE A 193 -20.98 -1.66 6.10
C ILE A 193 -20.86 -2.62 4.92
N LEU A 194 -20.41 -3.84 5.20
CA LEU A 194 -20.43 -4.96 4.28
C LEU A 194 -21.83 -5.58 4.24
N LYS A 195 -22.33 -5.84 3.02
CA LYS A 195 -23.57 -6.55 2.77
C LYS A 195 -23.30 -7.81 1.95
N ILE A 196 -23.76 -8.93 2.48
CA ILE A 196 -23.71 -10.24 1.85
C ILE A 196 -25.15 -10.75 1.73
N GLY A 197 -25.55 -11.22 0.56
CA GLY A 197 -26.88 -11.78 0.32
C GLY A 197 -27.26 -12.84 1.36
N GLY A 198 -28.40 -12.67 2.03
CA GLY A 198 -28.88 -13.61 3.05
C GLY A 198 -28.20 -13.53 4.42
N GLN A 199 -27.19 -12.67 4.62
CA GLN A 199 -26.51 -12.50 5.92
C GLN A 199 -26.84 -11.14 6.58
N PRO A 200 -26.74 -11.03 7.92
CA PRO A 200 -26.84 -9.74 8.59
C PRO A 200 -25.74 -8.78 8.13
N LYS A 201 -26.04 -7.47 8.17
CA LYS A 201 -25.09 -6.41 7.84
C LYS A 201 -23.91 -6.47 8.82
N ARG A 202 -22.69 -6.39 8.31
CA ARG A 202 -21.46 -6.37 9.12
C ARG A 202 -20.79 -5.02 8.98
N GLN A 203 -20.53 -4.34 10.10
CA GLN A 203 -19.69 -3.14 10.10
C GLN A 203 -18.21 -3.57 10.01
N LEU A 204 -17.44 -2.88 9.19
CA LEU A 204 -16.01 -3.11 9.01
C LEU A 204 -15.20 -1.93 9.56
N SER A 205 -13.99 -2.22 10.00
CA SER A 205 -12.93 -1.26 10.33
C SER A 205 -11.97 -1.10 9.15
N VAL A 206 -11.21 0.00 9.15
CA VAL A 206 -10.25 0.32 8.08
C VAL A 206 -9.13 -0.73 7.96
N GLY A 207 -8.77 -1.38 9.06
CA GLY A 207 -7.79 -2.48 9.08
C GLY A 207 -8.34 -3.85 8.70
N ASP A 208 -9.63 -3.98 8.41
CA ASP A 208 -10.23 -5.27 8.07
C ASP A 208 -9.94 -5.66 6.62
N GLU A 209 -10.02 -6.97 6.36
CA GLU A 209 -10.00 -7.55 5.03
C GLU A 209 -11.39 -8.07 4.62
N ILE A 210 -11.63 -8.08 3.32
CA ILE A 210 -12.86 -8.55 2.70
C ILE A 210 -12.52 -9.73 1.80
N ASP A 211 -12.99 -10.91 2.20
CA ASP A 211 -12.95 -12.11 1.37
C ASP A 211 -14.14 -12.11 0.41
N LEU A 212 -13.91 -11.88 -0.87
CA LEU A 212 -14.90 -11.78 -1.93
C LEU A 212 -15.47 -13.14 -2.36
N ARG A 213 -14.94 -14.26 -1.86
CA ARG A 213 -15.39 -15.63 -2.19
C ARG A 213 -16.80 -15.96 -1.72
N ALA A 214 -17.32 -15.24 -0.73
CA ALA A 214 -18.64 -15.58 -0.23
C ALA A 214 -19.73 -15.22 -1.26
N PRO A 215 -20.65 -16.17 -1.57
CA PRO A 215 -21.72 -15.91 -2.52
C PRO A 215 -22.62 -14.76 -2.04
N GLY A 216 -22.94 -13.84 -2.95
CA GLY A 216 -23.75 -12.65 -2.63
C GLY A 216 -22.96 -11.51 -1.97
N ILE A 217 -21.63 -11.56 -1.91
CA ILE A 217 -20.81 -10.38 -1.60
C ILE A 217 -20.88 -9.45 -2.80
N GLU A 218 -21.82 -8.52 -2.72
CA GLU A 218 -22.10 -7.64 -3.84
C GLU A 218 -21.77 -6.20 -3.49
N LYS A 219 -21.74 -5.82 -2.20
CA LYS A 219 -21.78 -4.40 -1.83
C LYS A 219 -21.16 -3.99 -0.49
N ILE A 220 -20.29 -2.99 -0.55
CA ILE A 220 -20.01 -2.06 0.56
C ILE A 220 -21.00 -0.90 0.48
N ARG A 221 -21.64 -0.59 1.60
CA ARG A 221 -22.31 0.71 1.82
C ARG A 221 -21.48 1.56 2.74
N LEU A 222 -21.31 2.81 2.33
CA LEU A 222 -20.70 3.85 3.13
C LEU A 222 -21.82 4.72 3.71
N THR A 223 -21.78 4.92 5.01
CA THR A 223 -22.60 5.90 5.72
C THR A 223 -21.65 6.91 6.31
N ALA A 224 -21.93 8.21 6.21
CA ALA A 224 -21.06 9.21 6.83
C ALA A 224 -21.00 8.95 8.34
N LYS A 225 -19.81 9.05 8.94
CA LYS A 225 -19.66 9.04 10.41
C LYS A 225 -20.45 10.18 11.06
N ASP A 226 -20.66 11.24 10.29
CA ASP A 226 -21.50 12.38 10.61
C ASP A 226 -22.38 12.70 9.39
N VAL A 227 -23.68 12.41 9.47
CA VAL A 227 -24.64 12.78 8.41
C VAL A 227 -25.09 14.21 8.68
N SER A 228 -24.38 15.18 8.11
CA SER A 228 -24.94 16.53 7.91
C SER A 228 -25.65 16.54 6.56
N ASN A 229 -26.92 16.12 6.55
CA ASN A 229 -27.82 16.43 5.43
C ASN A 229 -27.81 17.94 5.27
N GLY A 230 -27.49 18.45 4.08
CA GLY A 230 -27.50 19.88 3.76
C GLY A 230 -28.86 20.57 3.90
N GLU A 231 -29.48 20.52 5.09
CA GLU A 231 -30.19 21.65 5.65
C GLU A 231 -29.21 22.81 5.67
N ALA A 232 -29.63 23.97 5.18
CA ALA A 232 -28.84 25.18 5.06
C ALA A 232 -27.81 25.26 6.19
N ARG A 233 -26.50 25.42 5.85
CA ARG A 233 -25.41 25.64 6.81
C ARG A 233 -26.00 26.42 7.98
N ILE A 234 -26.21 25.76 9.13
CA ILE A 234 -26.84 26.43 10.27
C ILE A 234 -26.01 27.69 10.45
N ALA A 235 -26.65 28.85 10.29
CA ALA A 235 -25.96 30.12 10.37
C ALA A 235 -25.09 30.06 11.63
N PRO A 236 -23.80 30.39 11.52
CA PRO A 236 -22.90 30.28 12.66
C PRO A 236 -23.56 30.95 13.85
N SER A 237 -23.69 30.22 14.97
CA SER A 237 -24.46 30.74 16.08
C SER A 237 -23.79 31.98 16.63
N ARG A 238 -24.60 33.01 16.87
CA ARG A 238 -24.19 34.28 17.45
C ARG A 238 -24.88 34.44 18.80
N GLU A 239 -24.51 33.62 19.79
CA GLU A 239 -25.20 33.64 21.09
C GLU A 239 -24.89 34.90 21.90
N PHE A 240 -23.84 35.64 21.52
CA PHE A 240 -23.56 36.99 21.98
C PHE A 240 -22.81 37.76 20.88
N ALA A 241 -22.95 39.08 20.89
CA ALA A 241 -22.25 39.97 19.95
C ALA A 241 -20.82 40.28 20.43
N LEU A 242 -19.91 40.47 19.48
CA LEU A 242 -18.58 41.06 19.71
C LEU A 242 -18.61 42.56 19.37
N LEU A 243 -17.45 43.21 19.31
CA LEU A 243 -17.36 44.56 18.75
C LEU A 243 -17.56 44.50 17.24
N GLU A 244 -18.14 45.53 16.65
CA GLU A 244 -18.34 45.64 15.19
C GLU A 244 -17.04 45.41 14.40
N ALA A 245 -15.93 45.97 14.89
CA ALA A 245 -14.60 45.76 14.30
C ALA A 245 -14.13 44.30 14.36
N ASP A 246 -14.47 43.57 15.43
CA ASP A 246 -14.12 42.16 15.56
C ASP A 246 -14.91 41.30 14.57
N GLU A 247 -16.23 41.53 14.50
CA GLU A 247 -17.10 40.76 13.60
C GLU A 247 -16.75 41.00 12.14
N SER A 248 -16.51 42.27 11.75
CA SER A 248 -16.05 42.62 10.40
C SER A 248 -14.73 41.92 10.04
N TYR A 249 -13.75 41.93 10.95
CA TYR A 249 -12.48 41.26 10.71
C TYR A 249 -12.64 39.74 10.60
N LEU A 250 -13.42 39.12 11.48
CA LEU A 250 -13.64 37.68 11.49
C LEU A 250 -14.41 37.22 10.23
N ASP A 251 -15.33 38.04 9.71
CA ASP A 251 -16.01 37.78 8.44
C ASP A 251 -15.04 37.88 7.25
N ASP A 252 -14.13 38.86 7.27
CA ASP A 252 -13.11 39.06 6.23
C ASP A 252 -12.02 37.96 6.19
N LEU A 253 -11.83 37.21 7.29
CA LEU A 253 -10.92 36.06 7.32
C LEU A 253 -11.35 34.94 6.35
N GLY A 254 -12.63 34.90 5.94
CA GLY A 254 -13.19 33.82 5.14
C GLY A 254 -13.28 32.48 5.88
N LEU A 255 -13.02 32.47 7.19
CA LEU A 255 -13.12 31.31 8.06
C LEU A 255 -14.49 31.25 8.73
N ARG A 256 -14.93 30.04 9.07
CA ARG A 256 -16.14 29.86 9.87
C ARG A 256 -15.83 30.19 11.33
N TRP A 257 -16.54 31.16 11.91
CA TRP A 257 -16.46 31.46 13.34
C TRP A 257 -17.84 31.48 13.98
N GLU A 258 -17.96 31.25 15.30
CA GLU A 258 -19.20 31.28 16.08
C GLU A 258 -18.98 31.82 17.50
N THR A 259 -20.03 32.39 18.12
CA THR A 259 -20.03 32.79 19.54
C THR A 259 -21.01 31.92 20.33
N ARG A 260 -20.53 31.34 21.43
CA ARG A 260 -21.22 30.30 22.21
C ARG A 260 -21.12 30.55 23.71
N ASN A 261 -22.22 30.38 24.43
CA ASN A 261 -22.21 30.26 25.89
C ASN A 261 -22.11 28.77 26.24
N SER A 262 -20.98 28.35 26.81
CA SER A 262 -20.75 26.96 27.22
C SER A 262 -19.94 26.92 28.50
N ASP A 263 -20.32 26.01 29.40
CA ASP A 263 -19.58 25.72 30.63
C ASP A 263 -19.38 26.97 31.53
N GLY A 264 -20.36 27.88 31.51
CA GLY A 264 -20.31 29.14 32.27
C GLY A 264 -19.44 30.23 31.64
N HIS A 265 -18.90 30.01 30.44
CA HIS A 265 -18.03 30.94 29.73
C HIS A 265 -18.62 31.35 28.39
N ARG A 266 -18.21 32.53 27.89
CA ARG A 266 -18.48 32.97 26.52
C ARG A 266 -17.27 32.61 25.66
N TRP A 267 -17.51 31.91 24.57
CA TRP A 267 -16.47 31.43 23.66
C TRP A 267 -16.65 32.06 22.29
N LEU A 268 -15.58 32.61 21.73
CA LEU A 268 -15.43 32.79 20.30
C LEU A 268 -14.68 31.56 19.77
N ILE A 269 -15.25 30.86 18.80
CA ILE A 269 -14.68 29.64 18.20
C ILE A 269 -14.46 29.90 16.71
N ILE A 270 -13.23 29.75 16.23
CA ILE A 270 -12.82 29.93 14.85
C ILE A 270 -12.36 28.57 14.32
N HIS A 271 -13.06 28.05 13.33
CA HIS A 271 -12.85 26.73 12.74
C HIS A 271 -11.82 26.81 11.60
N ASP A 272 -11.10 25.71 11.38
CA ASP A 272 -10.12 25.55 10.30
C ASP A 272 -9.06 26.66 10.25
N TYR A 273 -8.68 27.19 11.41
CA TYR A 273 -7.68 28.23 11.55
C TYR A 273 -6.31 27.71 11.08
N PRO A 274 -5.67 28.35 10.10
CA PRO A 274 -4.39 27.88 9.56
C PRO A 274 -3.28 28.02 10.60
N VAL A 275 -2.37 27.05 10.62
CA VAL A 275 -1.17 27.10 11.48
C VAL A 275 0.10 27.14 10.64
N PRO A 276 1.18 27.78 11.13
CA PRO A 276 2.46 27.83 10.43
C PRO A 276 3.04 26.46 10.06
N ALA A 277 3.95 26.44 9.09
CA ALA A 277 4.68 25.22 8.77
C ALA A 277 5.57 24.81 9.95
N GLY A 278 5.63 23.51 10.27
CA GLY A 278 6.39 22.99 11.41
C GLY A 278 5.53 22.40 12.52
N TYR A 279 4.20 22.48 12.41
CA TYR A 279 3.25 21.64 13.14
C TYR A 279 2.92 20.36 12.36
N THR A 280 2.41 19.33 13.05
CA THR A 280 1.92 18.09 12.43
C THR A 280 0.56 18.25 11.74
N ALA A 281 -0.20 19.30 12.10
CA ALA A 281 -1.46 19.69 11.48
C ALA A 281 -1.27 20.96 10.64
N THR A 282 -2.09 21.13 9.60
CA THR A 282 -2.12 22.34 8.77
C THR A 282 -3.20 23.34 9.20
N THR A 283 -4.21 22.88 9.93
CA THR A 283 -5.25 23.71 10.54
C THR A 283 -5.64 23.19 11.92
N THR A 284 -6.25 24.05 12.74
CA THR A 284 -6.87 23.68 14.03
C THR A 284 -8.09 24.56 14.30
N THR A 285 -8.92 24.20 15.28
CA THR A 285 -9.95 25.09 15.81
C THR A 285 -9.36 25.93 16.93
N ILE A 286 -9.44 27.25 16.82
CA ILE A 286 -9.05 28.18 17.89
C ILE A 286 -10.29 28.60 18.67
N ALA A 287 -10.23 28.52 20.00
CA ALA A 287 -11.23 29.09 20.87
C ALA A 287 -10.61 30.18 21.77
N LEU A 288 -11.33 31.29 21.92
CA LEU A 288 -11.00 32.40 22.81
C LEU A 288 -12.12 32.55 23.84
N MET A 289 -11.74 32.63 25.11
CA MET A 289 -12.69 32.93 26.18
C MET A 289 -12.93 34.45 26.23
N ILE A 290 -14.14 34.89 25.94
CA ILE A 290 -14.52 36.31 25.89
C ILE A 290 -15.11 36.74 27.24
N PRO A 291 -14.39 37.51 28.08
CA PRO A 291 -14.91 37.89 29.40
C PRO A 291 -16.21 38.68 29.28
N PRO A 292 -17.19 38.54 30.20
CA PRO A 292 -18.46 39.28 30.15
C PRO A 292 -18.33 40.79 29.96
N ALA A 293 -17.29 41.40 30.55
CA ALA A 293 -17.01 42.83 30.45
C ALA A 293 -16.06 43.21 29.30
N TYR A 294 -15.78 42.32 28.35
CA TYR A 294 -15.01 42.64 27.14
C TYR A 294 -15.64 43.84 26.37
N PRO A 295 -14.85 44.83 25.92
CA PRO A 295 -13.39 44.94 25.96
C PRO A 295 -12.80 45.60 27.22
N GLN A 296 -13.62 45.98 28.22
CA GLN A 296 -13.11 46.49 29.51
C GLN A 296 -12.25 45.45 30.26
N SER A 297 -12.54 44.17 30.04
CA SER A 297 -11.72 43.04 30.52
C SER A 297 -10.95 42.39 29.38
N GLN A 298 -9.71 42.01 29.65
CA GLN A 298 -8.80 41.41 28.67
C GLN A 298 -9.26 40.02 28.23
N ILE A 299 -9.09 39.71 26.95
CA ILE A 299 -9.04 38.31 26.50
C ILE A 299 -7.70 37.74 26.98
N ASP A 300 -7.72 36.53 27.52
CA ASP A 300 -6.53 35.87 28.04
C ASP A 300 -6.40 34.47 27.45
N MET A 301 -5.15 34.07 27.16
CA MET A 301 -4.82 32.76 26.59
C MET A 301 -5.51 32.47 25.24
N PHE A 302 -5.27 31.29 24.70
CA PHE A 302 -6.09 30.70 23.65
C PHE A 302 -6.14 29.19 23.79
N TYR A 303 -7.01 28.54 23.02
CA TYR A 303 -7.28 27.12 23.15
C TYR A 303 -7.34 26.49 21.76
N ALA A 304 -6.70 25.33 21.57
CA ALA A 304 -6.61 24.66 20.27
C ALA A 304 -7.22 23.25 20.30
N TYR A 305 -7.98 22.89 19.27
CA TYR A 305 -8.48 21.53 19.06
C TYR A 305 -8.54 21.16 17.57
N PRO A 306 -7.91 20.05 17.14
CA PRO A 306 -7.12 19.12 17.95
C PRO A 306 -5.85 19.77 18.53
N PRO A 307 -5.26 19.20 19.61
CA PRO A 307 -4.02 19.69 20.20
C PRO A 307 -2.89 19.78 19.17
N LEU A 308 -2.14 20.87 19.21
CA LEU A 308 -1.04 21.10 18.28
C LEU A 308 0.23 20.41 18.76
N GLN A 309 0.96 19.81 17.83
CA GLN A 309 2.25 19.16 18.07
C GLN A 309 3.26 19.64 17.03
N ARG A 310 4.50 19.88 17.46
CA ARG A 310 5.59 20.24 16.56
C ARG A 310 5.97 19.01 15.74
N ALA A 311 6.25 19.20 14.45
CA ALA A 311 6.74 18.14 13.57
C ALA A 311 8.09 17.54 14.05
N THR A 312 8.86 18.31 14.82
CA THR A 312 10.11 17.87 15.46
C THR A 312 9.89 16.95 16.67
N GLY A 313 8.65 16.79 17.14
CA GLY A 313 8.31 16.05 18.36
C GLY A 313 8.64 16.78 19.66
N ALA A 314 9.21 17.98 19.60
CA ALA A 314 9.49 18.77 20.79
C ALA A 314 8.19 19.21 21.48
N ALA A 315 8.16 19.13 22.81
CA ALA A 315 7.03 19.60 23.60
C ALA A 315 6.86 21.12 23.47
N ILE A 316 5.61 21.56 23.47
CA ILE A 316 5.27 22.98 23.48
C ILE A 316 5.06 23.40 24.94
N PRO A 317 5.84 24.34 25.48
CA PRO A 317 5.77 24.69 26.89
C PRO A 317 4.44 25.37 27.26
N ALA A 318 3.95 25.06 28.45
CA ALA A 318 2.74 25.64 29.02
C ALA A 318 1.48 25.34 28.18
N THR A 319 1.40 24.10 27.68
CA THR A 319 0.26 23.55 26.92
C THR A 319 -0.28 22.23 27.46
N GLU A 320 0.08 21.87 28.70
CA GLU A 320 -0.24 20.58 29.32
C GLU A 320 -1.67 20.52 29.88
N ALA A 321 -2.31 21.68 30.03
CA ALA A 321 -3.66 21.79 30.57
C ALA A 321 -4.73 21.69 29.47
N VAL A 322 -5.89 21.14 29.83
CA VAL A 322 -7.04 20.97 28.95
C VAL A 322 -8.23 21.77 29.49
N GLN A 323 -8.99 22.37 28.59
CA GLN A 323 -10.26 23.04 28.87
C GLN A 323 -11.37 22.37 28.06
N SER A 324 -12.45 21.95 28.73
CA SER A 324 -13.66 21.52 28.04
C SER A 324 -14.34 22.74 27.42
N VAL A 325 -14.54 22.70 26.10
CA VAL A 325 -15.34 23.68 25.36
C VAL A 325 -16.35 22.89 24.54
N ARG A 326 -17.63 22.97 24.91
CA ARG A 326 -18.71 22.21 24.26
C ARG A 326 -18.48 20.69 24.26
N GLY A 327 -17.90 20.18 25.34
CA GLY A 327 -17.59 18.75 25.50
C GLY A 327 -16.33 18.28 24.76
N LEU A 328 -15.63 19.16 24.04
CA LEU A 328 -14.36 18.85 23.39
C LEU A 328 -13.18 19.27 24.28
N PRO A 329 -12.12 18.45 24.39
CA PRO A 329 -10.95 18.72 25.22
C PRO A 329 -9.95 19.62 24.49
N PHE A 330 -10.13 20.94 24.55
CA PHE A 330 -9.19 21.87 23.94
C PHE A 330 -7.89 21.95 24.74
N GLN A 331 -6.75 21.91 24.05
CA GLN A 331 -5.44 22.18 24.62
C GLN A 331 -5.33 23.67 24.97
N ARG A 332 -5.04 24.00 26.22
CA ARG A 332 -4.91 25.39 26.68
C ARG A 332 -3.49 25.90 26.40
N TRP A 333 -3.39 27.07 25.80
CA TRP A 333 -2.13 27.78 25.58
C TRP A 333 -2.02 28.99 26.51
N SER A 334 -1.20 28.85 27.55
CA SER A 334 -0.96 29.91 28.54
C SER A 334 -0.05 31.00 27.96
N ARG A 335 -0.59 31.82 27.06
CA ARG A 335 0.07 32.96 26.43
C ARG A 335 -0.66 34.22 26.84
N HIS A 336 0.01 35.05 27.64
CA HIS A 336 -0.56 36.22 28.29
C HIS A 336 0.07 37.49 27.72
N ARG A 337 -0.66 38.61 27.74
CA ARG A 337 -0.06 39.92 27.45
C ARG A 337 0.96 40.28 28.53
N GLY A 338 2.10 40.80 28.10
CA GLY A 338 3.18 41.18 29.02
C GLY A 338 2.91 42.50 29.72
N ASN A 339 3.63 42.74 30.82
CA ASN A 339 3.52 43.96 31.63
C ASN A 339 3.97 45.25 30.92
N VAL A 340 4.70 45.12 29.80
CA VAL A 340 5.24 46.26 29.04
C VAL A 340 4.16 46.89 28.16
N VAL A 341 3.28 46.08 27.57
CA VAL A 341 2.15 46.54 26.76
C VAL A 341 0.90 45.78 27.24
N PRO A 342 0.32 46.19 28.39
CA PRO A 342 -0.86 45.55 28.94
C PRO A 342 -2.09 45.83 28.06
N TRP A 343 -3.16 45.05 28.28
CA TRP A 343 -4.44 45.26 27.62
C TRP A 343 -4.95 46.69 27.83
N ASN A 344 -5.31 47.35 26.73
CA ASN A 344 -5.93 48.66 26.70
C ASN A 344 -7.36 48.55 26.14
N PRO A 345 -8.41 48.68 26.98
CA PRO A 345 -9.80 48.58 26.57
C PRO A 345 -10.27 49.53 25.45
N GLN A 346 -9.49 50.58 25.15
CA GLN A 346 -9.79 51.54 24.08
C GLN A 346 -9.16 51.16 22.74
N ARG A 347 -8.23 50.20 22.72
CA ARG A 347 -7.42 49.87 21.53
C ARG A 347 -7.34 48.38 21.24
N ASP A 348 -7.34 47.55 22.28
CA ASP A 348 -7.26 46.11 22.14
C ASP A 348 -8.64 45.48 21.98
N ASN A 349 -8.66 44.47 21.13
CA ASN A 349 -9.84 43.74 20.68
C ASN A 349 -9.46 42.32 20.23
N VAL A 350 -10.37 41.56 19.61
CA VAL A 350 -10.12 40.18 19.14
C VAL A 350 -8.99 40.17 18.12
N ILE A 351 -8.92 41.15 17.22
CA ILE A 351 -7.90 41.25 16.17
C ILE A 351 -6.50 41.32 16.79
N THR A 352 -6.30 42.23 17.74
CA THR A 352 -5.01 42.37 18.44
C THR A 352 -4.66 41.14 19.28
N HIS A 353 -5.67 40.40 19.76
CA HIS A 353 -5.45 39.14 20.48
C HIS A 353 -5.09 38.00 19.53
N LEU A 354 -5.69 37.94 18.33
CA LEU A 354 -5.32 36.98 17.29
C LEU A 354 -3.89 37.22 16.81
N ALA A 355 -3.42 38.47 16.73
CA ALA A 355 -2.00 38.74 16.47
C ALA A 355 -1.06 38.13 17.56
N LEU A 356 -1.52 38.09 18.83
CA LEU A 356 -0.81 37.38 19.90
C LEU A 356 -0.86 35.86 19.70
N VAL A 357 -1.98 35.32 19.23
CA VAL A 357 -2.10 33.89 18.88
C VAL A 357 -1.13 33.55 17.74
N GLU A 358 -1.15 34.31 16.65
CA GLU A 358 -0.30 34.12 15.47
C GLU A 358 1.19 34.17 15.84
N SER A 359 1.61 35.19 16.58
CA SER A 359 3.00 35.29 17.05
C SER A 359 3.40 34.19 18.03
N SER A 360 2.46 33.71 18.85
CA SER A 360 2.68 32.56 19.72
C SER A 360 2.88 31.27 18.94
N LEU A 361 2.12 31.05 17.86
CA LEU A 361 2.24 29.87 17.01
C LEU A 361 3.55 29.91 16.21
N ALA A 362 3.85 31.04 15.56
CA ALA A 362 5.07 31.23 14.78
C ALA A 362 6.35 30.98 15.62
N LYS A 363 6.38 31.52 16.84
CA LYS A 363 7.52 31.38 17.76
C LYS A 363 7.89 29.93 18.07
N GLU A 364 6.91 29.03 18.19
CA GLU A 364 7.19 27.62 18.52
C GLU A 364 7.78 26.84 17.34
N VAL A 365 7.57 27.31 16.11
CA VAL A 365 8.14 26.69 14.90
C VAL A 365 9.37 27.43 14.36
N GLY A 366 9.73 28.57 14.94
CA GLY A 366 10.95 29.31 14.60
C GLY A 366 10.78 30.30 13.45
N GLU A 367 9.55 30.81 13.25
CA GLU A 367 9.23 31.92 12.33
C GLU A 367 9.27 33.29 13.02
#